data_AF-A0AA47M6G4-F1
#
_entry.id   AF-A0AA47M6G4-F1
#
_cell.length_a   1.000
_cell.length_b   1.000
_cell.length_c   1.000
_cell.angle_alpha   90.00
_cell.angle_beta   90.00
_cell.angle_gamma   90.00
#
_symmetry.space_group_name_H-M   'P 1'
#
loop_
_entity.id
_entity.type
_entity.pdbx_description
1 polymer ?
#
loop_
_entity_poly.entity_id
_entity_poly.type
_entity_poly.pdbx_seq_one_letter_code
_entity_poly.pdbx_strand_id
1 'polypeptide(L)'
;MDFRHSHFLVLHTQMRPSSPPLSSWMVSSLLPVTTNLSLAATAEMDLVWAWAHNQELSEVLNQLWHLDANRLQPGKDYTICPQGKAGYVARGSNNARDRARAPLFSYVDEEKLRSIDTYAHFINLLDNYETSTGVGETVTSEERMENHLFLDAILETDVMKHAHQYLVREGRSSSDPMRFRGQIHDIWFRLYHRDRSGREDSCGFEHVFVGETKFGREIMGLHNWVQFYLQEKHGHVDYKGYKARGHKNTPDEDDHVLTLQFSWKGLVKPIGGSFIGVSPEFEVAVFTIVFLMSTEKMTSVPVKVDEYLLELVVCRHGQSIGTSYPVLLSTDN
;
A
#
# COMPACT_ATOMS: atom_id res chain seq x y z
N MET A 1 -73.97 30.26 11.13
CA MET A 1 -73.77 31.72 11.23
C MET A 1 -72.34 31.97 10.79
N ASP A 2 -72.02 31.98 9.49
CA ASP A 2 -72.44 32.97 8.46
C ASP A 2 -71.71 34.30 8.79
N PHE A 3 -70.76 34.83 8.00
CA PHE A 3 -70.85 35.34 6.62
C PHE A 3 -69.43 35.56 6.05
N ARG A 4 -69.08 35.03 4.85
CA ARG A 4 -69.08 35.63 3.47
C ARG A 4 -67.75 36.30 3.07
N HIS A 5 -67.00 35.77 2.08
CA HIS A 5 -67.18 35.81 0.60
C HIS A 5 -66.96 37.22 0.01
N SER A 6 -65.90 37.48 -0.78
CA SER A 6 -65.57 37.04 -2.17
C SER A 6 -65.92 38.12 -3.21
N HIS A 7 -65.20 38.07 -4.34
CA HIS A 7 -65.42 38.71 -5.66
C HIS A 7 -64.48 39.87 -6.02
N PHE A 8 -63.96 40.03 -7.25
CA PHE A 8 -63.78 39.23 -8.48
C PHE A 8 -63.15 40.23 -9.48
N LEU A 9 -62.22 39.85 -10.36
CA LEU A 9 -62.37 40.01 -11.82
C LEU A 9 -61.16 39.44 -12.58
N VAL A 10 -61.49 38.83 -13.71
CA VAL A 10 -60.64 38.13 -14.67
C VAL A 10 -60.85 38.81 -16.04
N LEU A 11 -59.88 38.63 -16.93
CA LEU A 11 -59.98 38.44 -18.41
C LEU A 11 -59.29 39.48 -19.32
N HIS A 12 -58.25 38.96 -19.99
CA HIS A 12 -57.95 38.96 -21.44
C HIS A 12 -57.83 40.31 -22.20
N THR A 13 -56.90 40.50 -23.14
CA THR A 13 -56.88 39.84 -24.46
C THR A 13 -55.54 40.09 -25.21
N GLN A 14 -55.20 39.19 -26.14
CA GLN A 14 -54.05 39.17 -27.06
C GLN A 14 -53.98 40.36 -28.04
N MET A 15 -52.77 40.67 -28.57
CA MET A 15 -52.48 40.85 -30.02
C MET A 15 -50.95 40.90 -30.30
N ARG A 16 -50.48 40.05 -31.24
CA ARG A 16 -49.28 40.24 -32.11
C ARG A 16 -49.75 40.90 -33.44
N PRO A 17 -48.94 41.17 -34.50
CA PRO A 17 -47.48 41.09 -34.73
C PRO A 17 -46.87 42.37 -35.40
N SER A 18 -45.54 42.44 -35.57
CA SER A 18 -44.90 42.91 -36.82
C SER A 18 -43.36 42.82 -36.80
N SER A 19 -42.84 42.39 -37.94
CA SER A 19 -41.46 42.34 -38.45
C SER A 19 -41.57 42.47 -39.98
N PRO A 20 -40.55 42.78 -40.82
CA PRO A 20 -39.11 43.07 -40.62
C PRO A 20 -38.71 44.40 -41.39
N PRO A 21 -37.48 44.68 -41.92
CA PRO A 21 -36.59 43.84 -42.74
C PRO A 21 -35.09 43.82 -42.35
N LEU A 22 -34.41 42.88 -43.01
CA LEU A 22 -33.01 42.46 -42.94
C LEU A 22 -32.03 43.42 -43.63
N SER A 23 -30.83 43.58 -43.06
CA SER A 23 -29.50 43.67 -43.70
C SER A 23 -28.50 44.09 -42.60
N SER A 24 -27.23 43.70 -42.49
CA SER A 24 -26.33 42.79 -43.17
C SER A 24 -25.07 42.69 -42.29
N TRP A 25 -24.28 41.62 -42.48
CA TRP A 25 -22.85 41.45 -42.13
C TRP A 25 -22.46 40.70 -40.84
N MET A 26 -21.89 39.52 -41.12
CA MET A 26 -20.70 38.88 -40.54
C MET A 26 -20.73 38.41 -39.08
N VAL A 27 -20.99 37.10 -39.00
CA VAL A 27 -20.42 36.09 -38.11
C VAL A 27 -19.06 36.51 -37.52
N SER A 28 -19.03 36.74 -36.20
CA SER A 28 -17.87 36.50 -35.36
C SER A 28 -18.26 35.52 -34.28
N SER A 29 -17.60 34.37 -34.29
CA SER A 29 -17.77 33.25 -33.37
C SER A 29 -17.50 33.66 -31.93
N LEU A 30 -18.56 33.73 -31.12
CA LEU A 30 -18.45 33.63 -29.66
C LEU A 30 -18.15 32.18 -29.31
N LEU A 31 -16.90 31.88 -28.95
CA LEU A 31 -16.58 30.67 -28.19
C LEU A 31 -17.20 30.80 -26.80
N PRO A 32 -17.91 29.78 -26.29
CA PRO A 32 -18.36 29.80 -24.91
C PRO A 32 -17.14 29.62 -24.00
N VAL A 33 -16.91 30.59 -23.11
CA VAL A 33 -16.12 30.39 -21.90
C VAL A 33 -16.89 29.39 -21.05
N THR A 34 -16.66 28.10 -21.32
CA THR A 34 -16.96 27.06 -20.35
C THR A 34 -15.76 26.99 -19.43
N THR A 35 -16.01 27.41 -18.21
CA THR A 35 -15.09 27.38 -17.09
C THR A 35 -14.54 25.96 -16.92
N ASN A 36 -13.23 25.81 -17.13
CA ASN A 36 -12.44 24.64 -16.72
C ASN A 36 -12.31 24.60 -15.18
N LEU A 37 -13.44 24.63 -14.47
CA LEU A 37 -13.47 24.54 -13.00
C LEU A 37 -13.12 23.13 -12.51
N SER A 38 -13.22 22.08 -13.34
CA SER A 38 -12.82 20.72 -12.95
C SER A 38 -11.33 20.44 -13.19
N LEU A 39 -10.77 20.88 -14.31
CA LEU A 39 -9.36 20.69 -14.67
C LEU A 39 -8.41 21.54 -13.83
N ALA A 40 -8.81 22.77 -13.48
CA ALA A 40 -8.07 23.60 -12.54
C ALA A 40 -8.13 23.02 -11.13
N ALA A 41 -9.28 22.47 -10.70
CA ALA A 41 -9.40 21.83 -9.39
C ALA A 41 -8.56 20.55 -9.27
N THR A 42 -8.42 19.74 -10.33
CA THR A 42 -7.52 18.57 -10.31
C THR A 42 -6.06 18.98 -10.34
N ALA A 43 -5.67 19.97 -11.16
CA ALA A 43 -4.29 20.44 -11.23
C ALA A 43 -3.86 21.18 -9.94
N GLU A 44 -4.74 21.96 -9.31
CA GLU A 44 -4.49 22.55 -8.00
C GLU A 44 -4.42 21.49 -6.91
N MET A 45 -5.22 20.42 -6.98
CA MET A 45 -5.13 19.31 -6.03
C MET A 45 -3.82 18.53 -6.21
N ASP A 46 -3.43 18.21 -7.45
CA ASP A 46 -2.15 17.55 -7.77
C ASP A 46 -0.95 18.42 -7.36
N LEU A 47 -1.03 19.75 -7.48
CA LEU A 47 -0.05 20.70 -6.96
C LEU A 47 -0.01 20.73 -5.42
N VAL A 48 -1.16 20.57 -4.75
CA VAL A 48 -1.26 20.50 -3.29
C VAL A 48 -0.69 19.18 -2.74
N TRP A 49 -0.85 18.05 -3.44
CA TRP A 49 -0.22 16.77 -3.07
C TRP A 49 1.28 16.73 -3.39
N ALA A 50 1.71 17.35 -4.50
CA ALA A 50 3.11 17.49 -4.86
C ALA A 50 3.93 18.29 -3.82
N TRP A 51 3.27 19.13 -3.00
CA TRP A 51 3.91 20.01 -2.02
C TRP A 51 3.85 19.52 -0.56
N ALA A 52 3.23 18.37 -0.28
CA ALA A 52 3.05 17.91 1.11
C ALA A 52 3.63 16.51 1.37
N HIS A 53 4.69 16.10 0.68
CA HIS A 53 5.45 14.91 1.08
C HIS A 53 6.54 15.28 2.09
N ASN A 54 6.86 14.36 3.00
CA ASN A 54 7.91 14.57 3.99
C ASN A 54 9.28 14.49 3.31
N GLN A 55 9.90 15.65 3.08
CA GLN A 55 11.16 15.76 2.32
C GLN A 55 12.31 15.02 2.98
N GLU A 56 12.54 15.23 4.29
CA GLU A 56 13.62 14.55 5.01
C GLU A 56 13.44 13.04 5.01
N LEU A 57 12.22 12.56 5.26
CA LEU A 57 11.93 11.14 5.19
C LEU A 57 12.13 10.61 3.76
N SER A 58 11.72 11.36 2.75
CA SER A 58 11.93 10.99 1.34
C SER A 58 13.42 10.86 1.02
N GLU A 59 14.26 11.79 1.48
CA GLU A 59 15.71 11.73 1.28
C GLU A 59 16.33 10.46 1.90
N VAL A 60 16.01 10.14 3.15
CA VAL A 60 16.57 8.91 3.77
C VAL A 60 16.04 7.66 3.10
N LEU A 61 14.75 7.60 2.71
CA LEU A 61 14.21 6.43 2.03
C LEU A 61 14.79 6.23 0.63
N ASN A 62 15.15 7.31 -0.08
CA ASN A 62 15.90 7.21 -1.35
C ASN A 62 17.33 6.70 -1.11
N GLN A 63 17.98 7.07 -0.02
CA GLN A 63 19.28 6.49 0.33
C GLN A 63 19.17 5.00 0.61
N LEU A 64 18.16 4.56 1.38
CA LEU A 64 17.87 3.14 1.56
C LEU A 64 17.57 2.44 0.24
N TRP A 65 16.80 3.09 -0.63
CA TRP A 65 16.49 2.59 -1.96
C TRP A 65 17.78 2.31 -2.73
N HIS A 66 18.74 3.24 -2.77
CA HIS A 66 20.00 3.01 -3.47
C HIS A 66 20.94 2.00 -2.80
N LEU A 67 20.85 1.84 -1.47
CA LEU A 67 21.63 0.87 -0.71
C LEU A 67 21.06 -0.56 -0.73
N ASP A 68 19.83 -0.75 -1.23
CA ASP A 68 19.19 -2.06 -1.33
C ASP A 68 19.83 -2.90 -2.45
N ALA A 69 20.98 -3.49 -2.12
CA ALA A 69 21.81 -4.32 -2.99
C ALA A 69 21.20 -5.70 -3.24
N ASN A 70 20.32 -6.17 -2.37
CA ASN A 70 19.65 -7.46 -2.48
C ASN A 70 18.34 -7.39 -3.30
N ARG A 71 17.82 -6.18 -3.58
CA ARG A 71 16.67 -6.00 -4.47
C ARG A 71 16.83 -6.78 -5.78
N LEU A 72 15.81 -7.57 -6.10
CA LEU A 72 15.71 -8.28 -7.35
C LEU A 72 15.36 -7.32 -8.51
N GLN A 73 15.93 -7.59 -9.69
CA GLN A 73 15.75 -6.77 -10.88
C GLN A 73 14.62 -7.29 -11.78
N PRO A 74 13.65 -6.45 -12.20
CA PRO A 74 12.62 -6.85 -13.15
C PRO A 74 13.23 -7.24 -14.50
N GLY A 75 12.63 -8.23 -15.16
CA GLY A 75 13.09 -8.76 -16.45
C GLY A 75 14.35 -9.64 -16.39
N LYS A 76 15.00 -9.73 -15.22
CA LYS A 76 16.18 -10.57 -14.98
C LYS A 76 15.95 -11.58 -13.86
N ASP A 77 15.61 -11.08 -12.69
CA ASP A 77 15.46 -11.87 -11.47
C ASP A 77 13.99 -12.22 -11.21
N TYR A 78 13.05 -11.46 -11.76
CA TYR A 78 11.63 -11.81 -11.80
C TYR A 78 10.96 -11.23 -13.04
N THR A 79 9.78 -11.73 -13.37
CA THR A 79 8.91 -11.18 -14.41
C THR A 79 7.47 -11.21 -13.92
N ILE A 80 6.79 -10.08 -14.08
CA ILE A 80 5.36 -9.94 -13.74
C ILE A 80 4.53 -9.86 -15.02
N CYS A 81 3.26 -10.27 -14.90
CA CYS A 81 2.25 -10.16 -15.93
C CYS A 81 1.06 -9.36 -15.36
N PRO A 82 1.04 -8.02 -15.53
CA PRO A 82 -0.01 -7.16 -14.98
C PRO A 82 -1.43 -7.48 -15.49
N GLN A 83 -1.54 -8.03 -16.71
CA GLN A 83 -2.81 -8.45 -17.32
C GLN A 83 -3.85 -7.31 -17.38
N GLY A 84 -5.03 -7.49 -16.79
CA GLY A 84 -6.15 -6.57 -16.91
C GLY A 84 -6.36 -5.68 -15.69
N LYS A 85 -6.95 -4.50 -15.92
CA LYS A 85 -7.38 -3.59 -14.87
C LYS A 85 -8.54 -4.18 -14.05
N ALA A 86 -8.31 -4.35 -12.75
CA ALA A 86 -9.30 -4.84 -11.81
C ALA A 86 -10.50 -3.88 -11.65
N GLY A 87 -11.67 -4.46 -11.40
CA GLY A 87 -12.91 -3.73 -11.17
C GLY A 87 -13.00 -3.07 -9.80
N TYR A 88 -14.05 -2.29 -9.58
CA TYR A 88 -14.42 -1.87 -8.23
C TYR A 88 -14.98 -3.06 -7.46
N VAL A 89 -14.53 -3.22 -6.21
CA VAL A 89 -15.05 -4.19 -5.25
C VAL A 89 -15.28 -3.43 -3.94
N ALA A 90 -16.49 -3.52 -3.40
CA ALA A 90 -16.80 -2.91 -2.10
C ALA A 90 -16.09 -3.67 -0.98
N ARG A 91 -15.69 -2.97 0.08
CA ARG A 91 -15.06 -3.58 1.26
C ARG A 91 -15.99 -4.64 1.87
N GLY A 92 -15.45 -5.83 2.13
CA GLY A 92 -16.21 -6.99 2.64
C GLY A 92 -16.99 -7.78 1.57
N SER A 93 -16.95 -7.38 0.29
CA SER A 93 -17.46 -8.19 -0.81
C SER A 93 -16.42 -9.24 -1.22
N ASN A 94 -16.84 -10.49 -1.35
CA ASN A 94 -16.01 -11.59 -1.88
C ASN A 94 -16.25 -11.86 -3.37
N ASN A 95 -16.90 -10.95 -4.08
CA ASN A 95 -17.13 -11.06 -5.52
C ASN A 95 -16.27 -10.04 -6.27
N ALA A 96 -15.13 -10.51 -6.81
CA ALA A 96 -14.28 -9.77 -7.72
C ALA A 96 -14.37 -10.34 -9.12
N ARG A 97 -14.56 -9.47 -10.12
CA ARG A 97 -14.48 -9.90 -11.52
C ARG A 97 -13.02 -10.20 -11.85
N ASP A 98 -12.77 -11.43 -12.26
CA ASP A 98 -11.46 -11.85 -12.74
C ASP A 98 -11.09 -11.10 -14.04
N ARG A 99 -9.97 -10.38 -13.98
CA ARG A 99 -9.32 -9.69 -15.11
C ARG A 99 -7.88 -10.16 -15.31
N ALA A 100 -7.47 -11.23 -14.63
CA ALA A 100 -6.15 -11.80 -14.67
C ALA A 100 -6.24 -13.34 -14.63
N ARG A 101 -6.26 -13.96 -15.81
CA ARG A 101 -6.41 -15.42 -15.94
C ARG A 101 -5.14 -16.21 -15.60
N ALA A 102 -4.01 -15.52 -15.57
CA ALA A 102 -2.70 -16.09 -15.24
C ALA A 102 -2.23 -15.52 -13.88
N PRO A 103 -1.25 -16.17 -13.23
CA PRO A 103 -0.54 -15.59 -12.10
C PRO A 103 0.05 -14.21 -12.42
N LEU A 104 0.20 -13.37 -11.39
CA LEU A 104 0.96 -12.12 -11.50
C LEU A 104 2.43 -12.44 -11.78
N PHE A 105 3.06 -13.35 -11.04
CA PHE A 105 4.45 -13.71 -11.27
C PHE A 105 4.55 -14.83 -12.30
N SER A 106 5.08 -14.52 -13.48
CA SER A 106 5.38 -15.53 -14.50
C SER A 106 6.74 -16.20 -14.26
N TYR A 107 7.65 -15.52 -13.58
CA TYR A 107 8.97 -16.02 -13.21
C TYR A 107 9.50 -15.30 -11.97
N VAL A 108 10.19 -16.04 -11.10
CA VAL A 108 11.05 -15.53 -10.02
C VAL A 108 12.27 -16.44 -9.92
N ASP A 109 13.46 -15.85 -9.81
CA ASP A 109 14.71 -16.56 -9.58
C ASP A 109 14.76 -17.10 -8.14
N GLU A 110 14.28 -18.32 -7.98
CA GLU A 110 14.29 -18.99 -6.67
C GLU A 110 15.69 -19.38 -6.19
N GLU A 111 16.70 -19.41 -7.07
CA GLU A 111 18.08 -19.63 -6.62
C GLU A 111 18.53 -18.45 -5.78
N LYS A 112 18.27 -17.22 -6.25
CA LYS A 112 18.53 -16.01 -5.46
C LYS A 112 17.77 -15.97 -4.15
N LEU A 113 16.49 -16.37 -4.14
CA LEU A 113 15.71 -16.45 -2.90
C LEU A 113 16.32 -17.43 -1.88
N ARG A 114 16.96 -18.50 -2.35
CA ARG A 114 17.62 -19.50 -1.48
C ARG A 114 19.05 -19.13 -1.11
N SER A 115 19.77 -18.42 -1.97
CA SER A 115 21.21 -18.16 -1.80
C SER A 115 21.52 -16.83 -1.11
N ILE A 116 20.59 -15.87 -1.12
CA ILE A 116 20.73 -14.61 -0.40
C ILE A 116 20.15 -14.81 1.00
N ASP A 117 21.01 -14.72 2.02
CA ASP A 117 20.66 -15.05 3.41
C ASP A 117 19.44 -14.29 3.94
N THR A 118 19.28 -13.01 3.57
CA THR A 118 18.13 -12.20 4.02
C THR A 118 16.80 -12.73 3.47
N TYR A 119 16.76 -13.16 2.20
CA TYR A 119 15.57 -13.84 1.64
C TYR A 119 15.38 -15.24 2.22
N ALA A 120 16.44 -16.03 2.33
CA ALA A 120 16.35 -17.40 2.82
C ALA A 120 15.78 -17.45 4.25
N HIS A 121 16.32 -16.63 5.15
CA HIS A 121 15.82 -16.54 6.53
C HIS A 121 14.42 -15.92 6.59
N PHE A 122 14.10 -14.95 5.74
CA PHE A 122 12.76 -14.39 5.65
C PHE A 122 11.71 -15.43 5.24
N ILE A 123 12.02 -16.28 4.26
CA ILE A 123 11.12 -17.34 3.78
C ILE A 123 10.90 -18.40 4.87
N ASN A 124 11.95 -18.81 5.59
CA ASN A 124 11.81 -19.74 6.71
C ASN A 124 10.82 -19.21 7.77
N LEU A 125 10.90 -17.92 8.08
CA LEU A 125 9.94 -17.28 8.98
C LEU A 125 8.52 -17.36 8.43
N LEU A 126 8.29 -17.02 7.16
CA LEU A 126 6.96 -17.09 6.53
C LEU A 126 6.36 -18.50 6.61
N ASP A 127 7.16 -19.53 6.37
CA ASP A 127 6.73 -20.93 6.40
C ASP A 127 6.27 -21.37 7.80
N ASN A 128 6.97 -20.94 8.86
CA ASN A 128 6.58 -21.26 10.23
C ASN A 128 5.18 -20.74 10.59
N TYR A 129 4.89 -19.48 10.26
CA TYR A 129 3.59 -18.89 10.61
C TYR A 129 2.44 -19.52 9.83
N GLU A 130 2.65 -20.04 8.62
CA GLU A 130 1.61 -20.80 7.89
C GLU A 130 1.27 -22.11 8.64
N THR A 131 2.27 -22.81 9.17
CA THR A 131 2.07 -24.05 9.93
C THR A 131 1.39 -23.85 11.29
N SER A 132 1.56 -22.68 11.91
CA SER A 132 1.01 -22.35 13.24
C SER A 132 -0.45 -21.87 13.20
N THR A 133 -1.05 -21.66 12.02
CA THR A 133 -2.45 -21.24 11.91
C THR A 133 -3.43 -22.26 12.51
N GLY A 134 -3.98 -21.94 13.69
CA GLY A 134 -5.08 -22.70 14.33
C GLY A 134 -4.77 -23.41 15.64
N VAL A 135 -3.55 -23.29 16.18
CA VAL A 135 -3.18 -23.81 17.52
C VAL A 135 -2.60 -22.66 18.34
N GLY A 136 -2.85 -22.63 19.66
CA GLY A 136 -2.29 -21.59 20.52
C GLY A 136 -0.76 -21.59 20.45
N GLU A 137 -0.18 -20.47 20.01
CA GLU A 137 1.26 -20.37 19.72
C GLU A 137 2.09 -20.71 20.96
N THR A 138 2.98 -21.69 20.81
CA THR A 138 4.07 -21.92 21.75
C THR A 138 5.34 -21.72 20.96
N VAL A 139 5.98 -20.56 21.13
CA VAL A 139 7.23 -20.27 20.42
C VAL A 139 8.28 -21.30 20.79
N THR A 140 8.70 -22.08 19.81
CA THR A 140 9.70 -23.14 19.90
C THR A 140 11.11 -22.54 20.01
N SER A 141 12.11 -23.38 20.36
CA SER A 141 13.52 -22.94 20.32
C SER A 141 13.96 -22.61 18.91
N GLU A 142 13.39 -23.33 17.95
CA GLU A 142 13.67 -23.24 16.53
C GLU A 142 13.15 -21.92 15.96
N GLU A 143 11.89 -21.56 16.23
CA GLU A 143 11.33 -20.26 15.82
C GLU A 143 12.11 -19.07 16.41
N ARG A 144 12.56 -19.17 17.68
CA ARG A 144 13.45 -18.14 18.26
C ARG A 144 14.79 -18.04 17.53
N MET A 145 15.37 -19.18 17.16
CA MET A 145 16.62 -19.20 16.43
C MET A 145 16.45 -18.56 15.05
N GLU A 146 15.37 -18.87 14.34
CA GLU A 146 15.10 -18.30 13.03
C GLU A 146 14.87 -16.79 13.08
N ASN A 147 14.16 -16.29 14.10
CA ASN A 147 14.05 -14.85 14.35
C ASN A 147 15.43 -14.20 14.53
N HIS A 148 16.35 -14.86 15.25
CA HIS A 148 17.71 -14.36 15.43
C HIS A 148 18.52 -14.39 14.14
N LEU A 149 18.47 -15.47 13.36
CA LEU A 149 19.18 -15.58 12.09
C LEU A 149 18.73 -14.51 11.09
N PHE A 150 17.42 -14.28 10.98
CA PHE A 150 16.89 -13.22 10.14
C PHE A 150 17.35 -11.83 10.61
N LEU A 151 17.24 -11.54 11.91
CA LEU A 151 17.70 -10.27 12.47
C LEU A 151 19.19 -10.03 12.23
N ASP A 152 20.01 -11.05 12.45
CA ASP A 152 21.46 -10.94 12.26
C ASP A 152 21.77 -10.65 10.78
N ALA A 153 21.16 -11.39 9.86
CA ALA A 153 21.35 -11.18 8.42
C ALA A 153 20.93 -9.79 7.95
N ILE A 154 19.74 -9.29 8.35
CA ILE A 154 19.30 -7.96 7.89
C ILE A 154 20.14 -6.84 8.50
N LEU A 155 20.58 -6.96 9.76
CA LEU A 155 21.35 -5.92 10.44
C LEU A 155 22.77 -5.76 9.89
N GLU A 156 23.29 -6.77 9.18
CA GLU A 156 24.57 -6.69 8.47
C GLU A 156 24.49 -5.90 7.15
N THR A 157 23.28 -5.64 6.64
CA THR A 157 23.10 -4.92 5.37
C THR A 157 23.36 -3.42 5.51
N ASP A 158 23.80 -2.79 4.42
CA ASP A 158 24.00 -1.33 4.40
C ASP A 158 22.67 -0.56 4.55
N VAL A 159 21.55 -1.15 4.12
CA VAL A 159 20.20 -0.64 4.36
C VAL A 159 19.92 -0.48 5.85
N MET A 160 20.06 -1.55 6.64
CA MET A 160 19.75 -1.48 8.07
C MET A 160 20.79 -0.67 8.86
N LYS A 161 22.06 -0.70 8.46
CA LYS A 161 23.10 0.18 9.05
C LYS A 161 22.76 1.66 8.82
N HIS A 162 22.31 2.03 7.63
CA HIS A 162 21.93 3.40 7.32
C HIS A 162 20.66 3.82 8.06
N ALA A 163 19.66 2.94 8.14
CA ALA A 163 18.46 3.15 8.94
C ALA A 163 18.79 3.35 10.44
N HIS A 164 19.72 2.55 10.98
CA HIS A 164 20.21 2.69 12.35
C HIS A 164 20.86 4.05 12.57
N GLN A 165 21.75 4.48 11.68
CA GLN A 165 22.41 5.80 11.76
C GLN A 165 21.40 6.95 11.75
N TYR A 166 20.41 6.88 10.86
CA TYR A 166 19.31 7.86 10.82
C TYR A 166 18.55 7.89 12.14
N LEU A 167 18.11 6.74 12.66
CA LEU A 167 17.35 6.67 13.90
C LEU A 167 18.16 7.13 15.13
N VAL A 168 19.48 6.93 15.14
CA VAL A 168 20.37 7.46 16.17
C VAL A 168 20.43 8.98 16.10
N ARG A 169 20.58 9.55 14.90
CA ARG A 169 20.59 11.01 14.68
C ARG A 169 19.30 11.65 15.15
N GLU A 170 18.16 11.03 14.87
CA GLU A 170 16.83 11.49 15.28
C GLU A 170 16.52 11.23 16.77
N GLY A 171 17.47 10.67 17.53
CA GLY A 171 17.28 10.36 18.95
C GLY A 171 16.24 9.27 19.23
N ARG A 172 15.95 8.42 18.24
CA ARG A 172 14.93 7.35 18.30
C ARG A 172 15.53 5.97 18.60
N SER A 173 16.84 5.81 18.45
CA SER A 173 17.56 4.56 18.71
C SER A 173 18.88 4.81 19.43
N SER A 174 19.36 3.82 20.17
CA SER A 174 20.69 3.85 20.78
C SER A 174 21.76 3.62 19.71
N SER A 175 22.91 4.29 19.82
CA SER A 175 24.06 4.04 18.94
C SER A 175 24.74 2.69 19.16
N ASP A 176 24.43 2.00 20.27
CA ASP A 176 24.90 0.64 20.55
C ASP A 176 24.15 -0.37 19.65
N PRO A 177 24.85 -1.08 18.75
CA PRO A 177 24.24 -2.06 17.86
C PRO A 177 23.45 -3.16 18.59
N MET A 178 23.90 -3.58 19.78
CA MET A 178 23.20 -4.62 20.55
C MET A 178 21.86 -4.12 21.08
N ARG A 179 21.79 -2.85 21.50
CA ARG A 179 20.53 -2.23 21.92
C ARG A 179 19.60 -1.99 20.75
N PHE A 180 20.13 -1.59 19.59
CA PHE A 180 19.33 -1.45 18.39
C PHE A 180 18.76 -2.80 17.93
N ARG A 181 19.56 -3.87 17.93
CA ARG A 181 19.09 -5.23 17.68
C ARG A 181 17.94 -5.62 18.60
N GLY A 182 18.07 -5.35 19.90
CA GLY A 182 16.99 -5.56 20.88
C GLY A 182 15.73 -4.74 20.57
N GLN A 183 15.88 -3.48 20.15
CA GLN A 183 14.76 -2.64 19.73
C GLN A 183 14.04 -3.20 18.50
N ILE A 184 14.77 -3.64 17.47
CA ILE A 184 14.16 -4.26 16.27
C ILE A 184 13.45 -5.56 16.66
N HIS A 185 14.09 -6.40 17.48
CA HIS A 185 13.46 -7.60 18.01
C HIS A 185 12.13 -7.29 18.72
N ASP A 186 12.10 -6.29 19.59
CA ASP A 186 10.91 -5.95 20.36
C ASP A 186 9.78 -5.37 19.49
N ILE A 187 10.11 -4.63 18.43
CA ILE A 187 9.14 -4.07 17.51
C ILE A 187 8.48 -5.17 16.67
N TRP A 188 9.29 -6.12 16.18
CA TRP A 188 8.89 -7.08 15.14
C TRP A 188 8.51 -8.47 15.67
N PHE A 189 9.22 -8.98 16.67
CA PHE A 189 9.12 -10.38 17.10
C PHE A 189 8.59 -10.59 18.51
N ARG A 190 8.48 -9.52 19.31
CA ARG A 190 7.84 -9.63 20.63
C ARG A 190 6.34 -9.92 20.46
N LEU A 191 5.89 -10.99 21.09
CA LEU A 191 4.47 -11.36 21.10
C LEU A 191 3.65 -10.34 21.89
N TYR A 192 2.40 -10.14 21.47
CA TYR A 192 1.41 -9.37 22.22
C TYR A 192 0.01 -9.99 22.10
N HIS A 193 -0.90 -9.56 22.98
CA HIS A 193 -2.28 -10.06 23.03
C HIS A 193 -3.13 -9.53 21.85
N ARG A 194 -3.78 -10.42 21.06
CA ARG A 194 -4.79 -10.04 20.06
C ARG A 194 -6.12 -9.53 20.66
N ASP A 195 -6.50 -9.99 21.86
CA ASP A 195 -7.70 -9.55 22.58
C ASP A 195 -7.45 -9.43 24.09
N ARG A 196 -8.22 -8.58 24.79
CA ARG A 196 -8.16 -8.34 26.25
C ARG A 196 -8.37 -9.60 27.10
N SER A 197 -8.74 -10.73 26.49
CA SER A 197 -9.05 -11.99 27.15
C SER A 197 -8.19 -13.19 26.70
N GLY A 198 -7.26 -13.00 25.74
CA GLY A 198 -6.45 -14.08 25.13
C GLY A 198 -5.00 -14.15 25.61
N ARG A 199 -4.26 -15.18 25.19
CA ARG A 199 -2.78 -15.29 25.35
C ARG A 199 -2.08 -14.35 24.35
N GLU A 200 -0.79 -14.07 24.57
CA GLU A 200 0.05 -13.41 23.54
C GLU A 200 0.23 -14.40 22.39
N ASP A 201 -0.24 -14.06 21.18
CA ASP A 201 -0.43 -15.02 20.08
C ASP A 201 -0.19 -14.42 18.68
N SER A 202 0.54 -13.30 18.62
CA SER A 202 0.87 -12.61 17.36
C SER A 202 2.04 -11.66 17.56
N CYS A 203 2.77 -11.37 16.48
CA CYS A 203 3.87 -10.39 16.48
C CYS A 203 3.83 -9.48 15.25
N GLY A 204 4.61 -8.39 15.28
CA GLY A 204 4.63 -7.41 14.19
C GLY A 204 5.05 -7.99 12.84
N PHE A 205 5.97 -8.96 12.83
CA PHE A 205 6.38 -9.68 11.63
C PHE A 205 5.19 -10.38 10.97
N GLU A 206 4.38 -11.11 11.74
CA GLU A 206 3.20 -11.80 11.24
C GLU A 206 2.19 -10.81 10.63
N HIS A 207 1.93 -9.69 11.32
CA HIS A 207 0.96 -8.68 10.89
C HIS A 207 1.36 -7.96 9.59
N VAL A 208 2.66 -7.74 9.38
CA VAL A 208 3.17 -7.03 8.20
C VAL A 208 3.39 -8.00 7.03
N PHE A 209 4.08 -9.12 7.27
CA PHE A 209 4.64 -9.95 6.21
C PHE A 209 3.84 -11.21 5.91
N VAL A 210 3.39 -11.96 6.93
CA VAL A 210 2.65 -13.22 6.73
C VAL A 210 1.25 -12.93 6.19
N GLY A 211 0.63 -11.90 6.75
CA GLY A 211 -0.74 -11.49 6.44
C GLY A 211 -1.77 -12.17 7.31
N GLU A 212 -2.76 -11.39 7.76
CA GLU A 212 -3.80 -11.87 8.65
C GLU A 212 -5.20 -11.66 8.06
N THR A 213 -6.17 -12.45 8.56
CA THR A 213 -7.58 -12.19 8.33
C THR A 213 -8.24 -11.64 9.59
N LYS A 214 -8.94 -10.52 9.47
CA LYS A 214 -9.74 -9.96 10.55
C LYS A 214 -11.02 -10.77 10.71
N PHE A 215 -11.10 -11.51 11.82
CA PHE A 215 -12.23 -12.39 12.16
C PHE A 215 -12.60 -13.40 11.06
N GLY A 216 -11.63 -13.82 10.23
CA GLY A 216 -11.88 -14.73 9.10
C GLY A 216 -12.76 -14.14 7.98
N ARG A 217 -12.98 -12.82 7.95
CA ARG A 217 -13.92 -12.16 7.02
C ARG A 217 -13.28 -11.15 6.09
N GLU A 218 -12.11 -10.65 6.44
CA GLU A 218 -11.43 -9.59 5.69
C GLU A 218 -9.93 -9.82 5.74
N ILE A 219 -9.25 -9.70 4.60
CA ILE A 219 -7.79 -9.76 4.51
C ILE A 219 -7.25 -8.38 4.90
N MET A 220 -6.48 -8.30 5.99
CA MET A 220 -5.86 -7.05 6.45
C MET A 220 -4.42 -6.90 5.96
N GLY A 221 -3.69 -8.01 5.83
CA GLY A 221 -2.26 -8.02 5.45
C GLY A 221 -2.01 -8.56 4.05
N LEU A 222 -0.88 -9.27 3.87
CA LEU A 222 -0.39 -9.79 2.59
C LEU A 222 -0.05 -8.65 1.60
N HIS A 223 1.00 -7.90 1.95
CA HIS A 223 1.51 -6.77 1.14
C HIS A 223 2.91 -7.01 0.60
N ASN A 224 3.66 -7.94 1.17
CA ASN A 224 5.00 -8.28 0.72
C ASN A 224 4.96 -9.19 -0.51
N TRP A 225 5.82 -8.89 -1.49
CA TRP A 225 5.81 -9.56 -2.78
C TRP A 225 6.33 -11.00 -2.73
N VAL A 226 7.27 -11.31 -1.82
CA VAL A 226 7.78 -12.68 -1.65
C VAL A 226 6.67 -13.56 -1.11
N GLN A 227 5.98 -13.12 -0.05
CA GLN A 227 4.83 -13.85 0.49
C GLN A 227 3.71 -13.96 -0.55
N PHE A 228 3.42 -12.89 -1.31
CA PHE A 228 2.45 -12.96 -2.40
C PHE A 228 2.82 -14.02 -3.42
N TYR A 229 4.07 -14.02 -3.90
CA TYR A 229 4.59 -15.00 -4.86
C TYR A 229 4.47 -16.43 -4.33
N LEU A 230 4.91 -16.69 -3.10
CA LEU A 230 4.83 -18.02 -2.49
C LEU A 230 3.37 -18.49 -2.38
N GLN A 231 2.46 -17.63 -1.92
CA GLN A 231 1.05 -17.98 -1.78
C GLN A 231 0.33 -18.13 -3.14
N GLU A 232 0.73 -17.38 -4.16
CA GLU A 232 0.25 -17.54 -5.54
C GLU A 232 0.74 -18.87 -6.13
N LYS A 233 2.01 -19.21 -5.94
CA LYS A 233 2.61 -20.49 -6.36
C LYS A 233 1.91 -21.70 -5.73
N HIS A 234 1.47 -21.59 -4.48
CA HIS A 234 0.70 -22.63 -3.80
C HIS A 234 -0.80 -22.65 -4.17
N GLY A 235 -1.26 -21.72 -5.02
CA GLY A 235 -2.67 -21.59 -5.41
C GLY A 235 -3.58 -21.04 -4.30
N HIS A 236 -3.01 -20.45 -3.25
CA HIS A 236 -3.76 -19.81 -2.18
C HIS A 236 -4.18 -18.38 -2.54
N VAL A 237 -3.34 -17.70 -3.33
CA VAL A 237 -3.63 -16.38 -3.92
C VAL A 237 -4.09 -16.56 -5.36
N ASP A 238 -5.13 -15.81 -5.70
CA ASP A 238 -5.69 -15.73 -7.04
C ASP A 238 -5.78 -14.25 -7.43
N TYR A 239 -4.81 -13.82 -8.24
CA TYR A 239 -4.67 -12.46 -8.72
C TYR A 239 -5.84 -12.06 -9.62
N LYS A 240 -6.44 -10.89 -9.39
CA LYS A 240 -7.63 -10.41 -10.11
C LYS A 240 -7.35 -9.25 -11.07
N GLY A 241 -6.13 -8.72 -11.06
CA GLY A 241 -5.73 -7.58 -11.89
C GLY A 241 -5.19 -6.40 -11.08
N TYR A 242 -4.64 -5.42 -11.80
CA TYR A 242 -4.06 -4.22 -11.21
C TYR A 242 -5.09 -3.10 -11.06
N LYS A 243 -4.82 -2.17 -10.16
CA LYS A 243 -5.56 -0.91 -10.00
C LYS A 243 -4.68 0.25 -10.44
N ALA A 244 -5.02 0.87 -11.57
CA ALA A 244 -4.41 2.12 -11.99
C ALA A 244 -4.71 3.24 -10.97
N ARG A 245 -3.70 4.07 -10.66
CA ARG A 245 -3.80 5.32 -9.89
C ARG A 245 -3.28 6.46 -10.78
N GLY A 246 -3.91 7.63 -10.70
CA GLY A 246 -3.53 8.79 -11.52
C GLY A 246 -3.86 8.65 -13.01
N HIS A 247 -3.04 9.29 -13.86
CA HIS A 247 -3.20 9.34 -15.32
C HIS A 247 -2.61 8.14 -16.06
N LYS A 248 -1.78 7.32 -15.40
CA LYS A 248 -1.18 6.11 -15.98
C LYS A 248 -2.26 5.03 -16.12
N ASN A 249 -2.44 4.49 -17.33
CA ASN A 249 -3.51 3.51 -17.60
C ASN A 249 -3.12 2.07 -17.23
N THR A 250 -1.84 1.74 -17.32
CA THR A 250 -1.29 0.39 -17.11
C THR A 250 0.07 0.52 -16.41
N PRO A 251 0.32 -0.24 -15.32
CA PRO A 251 1.66 -0.39 -14.76
C PRO A 251 2.60 -1.03 -15.78
N ASP A 252 3.85 -0.60 -15.76
CA ASP A 252 4.89 -1.20 -16.57
C ASP A 252 5.40 -2.49 -15.89
N GLU A 253 6.01 -3.40 -16.65
CA GLU A 253 6.51 -4.68 -16.13
C GLU A 253 7.71 -4.51 -15.19
N ASP A 254 8.33 -3.33 -15.18
CA ASP A 254 9.42 -2.89 -14.34
C ASP A 254 8.99 -1.99 -13.17
N ASP A 255 7.69 -1.71 -13.01
CA ASP A 255 7.19 -0.94 -11.86
C ASP A 255 7.47 -1.71 -10.55
N HIS A 256 8.17 -1.05 -9.62
CA HIS A 256 8.51 -1.59 -8.31
C HIS A 256 7.43 -1.34 -7.25
N VAL A 257 6.35 -0.63 -7.58
CA VAL A 257 5.20 -0.43 -6.69
C VAL A 257 3.90 -0.66 -7.45
N LEU A 258 3.13 -1.65 -7.01
CA LEU A 258 1.85 -2.00 -7.64
C LEU A 258 0.70 -1.90 -6.66
N THR A 259 -0.47 -1.53 -7.18
CA THR A 259 -1.73 -1.69 -6.47
C THR A 259 -2.48 -2.89 -7.05
N LEU A 260 -2.64 -3.94 -6.24
CA LEU A 260 -3.16 -5.24 -6.65
C LEU A 260 -4.56 -5.49 -6.07
N GLN A 261 -5.39 -6.21 -6.83
CA GLN A 261 -6.60 -6.86 -6.33
C GLN A 261 -6.40 -8.37 -6.46
N PHE A 262 -6.74 -9.11 -5.41
CA PHE A 262 -6.59 -10.56 -5.38
C PHE A 262 -7.56 -11.19 -4.38
N SER A 263 -7.77 -12.49 -4.50
CA SER A 263 -8.35 -13.30 -3.44
C SER A 263 -7.29 -14.14 -2.75
N TRP A 264 -7.43 -14.34 -1.44
CA TRP A 264 -6.59 -15.22 -0.65
C TRP A 264 -7.47 -16.11 0.23
N LYS A 265 -7.31 -17.43 0.12
CA LYS A 265 -8.11 -18.44 0.85
C LYS A 265 -9.64 -18.19 0.75
N GLY A 266 -10.11 -17.75 -0.42
CA GLY A 266 -11.53 -17.51 -0.72
C GLY A 266 -12.08 -16.14 -0.29
N LEU A 267 -11.29 -15.31 0.38
CA LEU A 267 -11.65 -13.92 0.69
C LEU A 267 -11.08 -12.98 -0.37
N VAL A 268 -11.79 -11.92 -0.74
CA VAL A 268 -11.28 -10.91 -1.67
C VAL A 268 -10.65 -9.75 -0.91
N LYS A 269 -9.44 -9.37 -1.30
CA LYS A 269 -8.81 -8.11 -0.93
C LYS A 269 -9.07 -7.09 -2.03
N PRO A 270 -9.90 -6.06 -1.80
CA PRO A 270 -10.29 -5.12 -2.87
C PRO A 270 -9.11 -4.36 -3.47
N ILE A 271 -8.14 -3.97 -2.63
CA ILE A 271 -6.96 -3.17 -2.95
C ILE A 271 -5.85 -3.50 -1.93
N GLY A 272 -4.64 -3.76 -2.41
CA GLY A 272 -3.42 -3.80 -1.59
C GLY A 272 -2.26 -3.20 -2.37
N GLY A 273 -1.58 -2.20 -1.79
CA GLY A 273 -0.32 -1.71 -2.34
C GLY A 273 0.84 -2.58 -1.89
N SER A 274 1.78 -2.83 -2.78
CA SER A 274 2.92 -3.72 -2.57
C SER A 274 4.15 -3.12 -3.25
N PHE A 275 5.28 -3.13 -2.54
CA PHE A 275 6.59 -3.06 -3.18
C PHE A 275 6.84 -4.38 -3.92
N ILE A 276 7.51 -4.34 -5.06
CA ILE A 276 7.87 -5.50 -5.89
C ILE A 276 9.38 -5.52 -6.05
N GLY A 277 10.00 -6.68 -5.84
CA GLY A 277 11.44 -6.89 -6.02
C GLY A 277 12.32 -6.41 -4.87
N VAL A 278 11.89 -5.45 -4.05
CA VAL A 278 12.65 -4.94 -2.88
C VAL A 278 13.07 -6.06 -1.92
N SER A 279 14.15 -5.85 -1.17
CA SER A 279 14.58 -6.83 -0.17
C SER A 279 13.75 -6.79 1.12
N PRO A 280 13.73 -7.87 1.93
CA PRO A 280 13.07 -7.87 3.22
C PRO A 280 13.59 -6.76 4.16
N GLU A 281 14.90 -6.55 4.17
CA GLU A 281 15.56 -5.52 4.98
C GLU A 281 15.16 -4.09 4.57
N PHE A 282 14.85 -3.83 3.29
CA PHE A 282 14.33 -2.54 2.85
C PHE A 282 12.95 -2.26 3.47
N GLU A 283 12.01 -3.21 3.37
CA GLU A 283 10.68 -3.05 3.97
C GLU A 283 10.77 -2.93 5.50
N VAL A 284 11.59 -3.76 6.15
CA VAL A 284 11.82 -3.68 7.60
C VAL A 284 12.38 -2.31 7.99
N ALA A 285 13.36 -1.78 7.25
CA ALA A 285 13.95 -0.47 7.54
C ALA A 285 12.93 0.66 7.38
N VAL A 286 12.21 0.71 6.26
CA VAL A 286 11.21 1.74 5.95
C VAL A 286 10.12 1.77 7.02
N PHE A 287 9.53 0.62 7.33
CA PHE A 287 8.44 0.55 8.29
C PHE A 287 8.91 0.79 9.74
N THR A 288 10.12 0.36 10.10
CA THR A 288 10.72 0.67 11.41
C THR A 288 10.92 2.17 11.59
N ILE A 289 11.44 2.86 10.56
CA ILE A 289 11.65 4.31 10.61
C ILE A 289 10.32 5.01 10.88
N VAL A 290 9.30 4.74 10.06
CA VAL A 290 7.97 5.37 10.20
C VAL A 290 7.33 5.02 11.55
N PHE A 291 7.48 3.78 12.03
CA PHE A 291 6.99 3.35 13.33
C PHE A 291 7.59 4.14 14.51
N LEU A 292 8.88 4.50 14.43
CA LEU A 292 9.59 5.21 15.49
C LEU A 292 9.43 6.74 15.43
N MET A 293 8.96 7.29 14.31
CA MET A 293 8.70 8.73 14.15
C MET A 293 7.50 9.20 14.99
N SER A 294 6.51 8.34 15.22
CA SER A 294 5.26 8.66 15.91
C SER A 294 4.90 7.60 16.95
N THR A 295 4.10 7.96 17.94
CA THR A 295 3.50 7.01 18.91
C THR A 295 2.00 6.81 18.67
N GLU A 296 1.46 7.37 17.59
CA GLU A 296 0.05 7.23 17.23
C GLU A 296 -0.29 5.79 16.83
N LYS A 297 -1.59 5.46 16.91
CA LYS A 297 -2.09 4.12 16.54
C LYS A 297 -1.92 3.80 15.06
N MET A 298 -1.90 4.82 14.21
CA MET A 298 -1.71 4.72 12.77
C MET A 298 -0.95 5.96 12.34
N THR A 299 0.14 5.79 11.61
CA THR A 299 0.87 6.86 10.95
C THR A 299 0.70 6.69 9.46
N SER A 300 0.31 7.77 8.79
CA SER A 300 0.22 7.85 7.34
C SER A 300 1.09 9.00 6.88
N VAL A 301 2.14 8.70 6.12
CA VAL A 301 3.10 9.73 5.70
C VAL A 301 3.32 9.69 4.19
N PRO A 302 3.00 10.77 3.46
CA PRO A 302 3.37 10.89 2.06
C PRO A 302 4.88 11.07 1.93
N VAL A 303 5.50 10.30 1.05
CA VAL A 303 6.94 10.30 0.75
C VAL A 303 7.16 10.11 -0.74
N LYS A 304 8.28 10.61 -1.25
CA LYS A 304 8.74 10.31 -2.60
C LYS A 304 9.92 9.35 -2.53
N VAL A 305 9.78 8.16 -3.10
CA VAL A 305 10.84 7.15 -3.18
C VAL A 305 11.05 6.83 -4.65
N ASP A 306 12.24 7.13 -5.16
CA ASP A 306 12.56 7.10 -6.58
C ASP A 306 11.52 7.91 -7.40
N GLU A 307 10.93 7.32 -8.43
CA GLU A 307 9.86 7.90 -9.24
C GLU A 307 8.46 7.80 -8.61
N TYR A 308 8.32 7.17 -7.43
CA TYR A 308 7.03 6.85 -6.81
C TYR A 308 6.68 7.87 -5.72
N LEU A 309 5.53 8.52 -5.87
CA LEU A 309 4.87 9.22 -4.77
C LEU A 309 4.00 8.22 -4.01
N LEU A 310 4.39 7.95 -2.78
CA LEU A 310 3.80 6.93 -1.93
C LEU A 310 3.18 7.57 -0.68
N GLU A 311 2.14 6.95 -0.15
CA GLU A 311 1.73 7.12 1.23
C GLU A 311 2.12 5.84 1.98
N LEU A 312 3.02 5.97 2.96
CA LEU A 312 3.40 4.86 3.83
C LEU A 312 2.46 4.82 5.02
N VAL A 313 1.75 3.70 5.15
CA VAL A 313 0.83 3.44 6.24
C VAL A 313 1.49 2.46 7.21
N VAL A 314 1.60 2.85 8.49
CA VAL A 314 2.11 2.00 9.57
C VAL A 314 1.14 2.01 10.74
N CYS A 315 0.61 0.84 11.09
CA CYS A 315 -0.21 0.65 12.29
C CYS A 315 0.67 0.32 13.50
N ARG A 316 0.20 0.67 14.71
CA ARG A 316 0.87 0.38 15.98
C ARG A 316 -0.04 -0.38 16.93
N HIS A 317 0.49 -1.44 17.53
CA HIS A 317 -0.10 -2.18 18.64
C HIS A 317 0.78 -2.04 19.88
N GLY A 318 0.58 -0.96 20.63
CA GLY A 318 1.40 -0.66 21.81
C GLY A 318 2.85 -0.39 21.44
N GLN A 319 3.74 -1.33 21.78
CA GLN A 319 5.18 -1.25 21.48
C GLN A 319 5.58 -2.01 20.21
N SER A 320 4.65 -2.72 19.58
CA SER A 320 4.89 -3.54 18.39
C SER A 320 4.29 -2.88 17.14
N ILE A 321 4.91 -3.15 16.01
CA ILE A 321 4.37 -2.74 14.70
C ILE A 321 3.17 -3.60 14.33
N GLY A 322 2.18 -3.02 13.66
CA GLY A 322 1.04 -3.71 13.07
C GLY A 322 1.08 -3.68 11.56
N THR A 323 -0.05 -3.99 10.93
CA THR A 323 -0.20 -3.94 9.46
C THR A 323 0.40 -2.65 8.88
N SER A 324 1.34 -2.82 7.96
CA SER A 324 2.10 -1.73 7.35
C SER A 324 2.26 -2.00 5.86
N TYR A 325 2.10 -0.97 5.02
CA TYR A 325 2.13 -1.11 3.57
C TYR A 325 2.27 0.24 2.85
N PRO A 326 2.80 0.24 1.61
CA PRO A 326 2.76 1.42 0.76
C PRO A 326 1.39 1.56 0.08
N VAL A 327 1.02 2.80 -0.21
CA VAL A 327 -0.08 3.16 -1.10
C VAL A 327 0.49 4.02 -2.21
N LEU A 328 0.45 3.53 -3.44
CA LEU A 328 0.86 4.33 -4.60
C LEU A 328 -0.14 5.48 -4.81
N LEU A 329 0.33 6.73 -4.75
CA LEU A 329 -0.45 7.93 -5.03
C LEU A 329 -0.32 8.31 -6.50
N SER A 330 0.92 8.43 -6.98
CA SER A 330 1.26 8.70 -8.38
C SER A 330 2.67 8.22 -8.71
N THR A 331 2.97 8.14 -9.99
CA THR A 331 4.31 7.95 -10.56
C THR A 331 4.69 9.21 -11.33
N ASP A 332 5.98 9.54 -11.38
CA ASP A 332 6.48 10.68 -12.19
C ASP A 332 6.36 10.44 -13.72
N ASN A 333 6.07 9.19 -14.15
CA ASN A 333 5.87 8.78 -15.54
C ASN A 333 4.41 8.85 -16.02
#